data_AF-A0A7Y4TIC2-F1
#
_entry.id   AF-A0A7Y4TIC2-F1
#
_cell.length_a   1.000
_cell.length_b   1.000
_cell.length_c   1.000
_cell.angle_alpha   90.00
_cell.angle_beta   90.00
_cell.angle_gamma   90.00
#
_symmetry.space_group_name_H-M   'P 1'
#
loop_
_entity.id
_entity.type
_entity.pdbx_description
1 polymer ?
#
loop_
_entity_poly.entity_id
_entity_poly.type
_entity_poly.pdbx_seq_one_letter_code
_entity_poly.pdbx_strand_id
1 'polypeptide(L)'
;MALYAFDGTWNLHRKDTSKDTNVVWFRNAYQGTQIYQAGVGTRLGALGRVLGGITGAGGHTRVARAREALRLNFDAGDRVIDIVGFSRGAALALHFANSIATQDVPGHRRSAGASIRFLGLWDTVPSFGVPGNAVNIGWNLGLPDNVVACYHAMSLEERRPAFPLHRPDARVQHAQQKGRLFEVWFRGVHSDVGGGNANPGLSSIPLNWMYAMGLASGLPLDGGVIALNRQRMDRDRPISLPSKFDVKGAPFRIVRWNDQVHESVRYVDDPRRYNNPPVGLTVVDDRGAAFGTFRRA
;
A
#
# COMPACT_ATOMS: atom_id res chain seq x y z
N MET A 1 -11.84 -10.95 -14.72
CA MET A 1 -10.78 -10.52 -13.79
C MET A 1 -11.33 -9.45 -12.88
N ALA A 2 -10.93 -9.49 -11.61
CA ALA A 2 -11.47 -8.60 -10.60
C ALA A 2 -10.39 -7.96 -9.73
N LEU A 3 -10.55 -6.67 -9.48
CA LEU A 3 -9.76 -5.88 -8.54
C LEU A 3 -10.46 -5.82 -7.17
N TYR A 4 -9.77 -6.25 -6.11
CA TYR A 4 -10.19 -6.09 -4.72
C TYR A 4 -9.39 -4.95 -4.09
N ALA A 5 -10.02 -3.79 -3.94
CA ALA A 5 -9.38 -2.56 -3.49
C ALA A 5 -9.78 -2.22 -2.05
N PHE A 6 -8.79 -2.16 -1.15
CA PHE A 6 -8.98 -1.86 0.27
C PHE A 6 -8.38 -0.50 0.62
N ASP A 7 -9.23 0.51 0.78
CA ASP A 7 -8.75 1.87 1.02
C ASP A 7 -8.36 2.13 2.48
N GLY A 8 -7.50 3.14 2.67
CA GLY A 8 -7.16 3.69 3.96
C GLY A 8 -8.35 4.38 4.62
N THR A 9 -8.29 4.46 5.95
CA THR A 9 -9.22 5.21 6.82
C THR A 9 -9.54 6.62 6.31
N TRP A 10 -10.80 7.06 6.47
CA TRP A 10 -11.26 8.46 6.31
C TRP A 10 -11.46 9.06 4.90
N ASN A 11 -11.59 8.26 3.84
CA ASN A 11 -11.88 8.83 2.51
C ASN A 11 -13.37 8.74 2.17
N LEU A 12 -14.04 9.89 2.15
CA LEU A 12 -15.34 10.07 1.53
C LEU A 12 -15.14 10.55 0.10
N HIS A 13 -15.96 10.06 -0.83
CA HIS A 13 -16.06 10.62 -2.18
C HIS A 13 -16.32 12.12 -2.09
N ARG A 14 -15.45 12.93 -2.70
CA ARG A 14 -15.52 14.40 -2.69
C ARG A 14 -15.34 14.92 -4.11
N LYS A 15 -15.87 16.12 -4.39
CA LYS A 15 -15.66 16.81 -5.68
C LYS A 15 -14.19 17.19 -5.93
N ASP A 16 -13.39 17.28 -4.86
CA ASP A 16 -11.96 17.62 -4.89
C ASP A 16 -11.11 16.33 -4.90
N THR A 17 -10.61 15.95 -6.07
CA THR A 17 -9.80 14.75 -6.29
C THR A 17 -8.36 14.88 -5.80
N SER A 18 -7.94 16.08 -5.36
CA SER A 18 -6.61 16.29 -4.78
C SER A 18 -6.40 15.52 -3.48
N LYS A 19 -7.48 15.05 -2.85
CA LYS A 19 -7.48 14.28 -1.60
C LYS A 19 -7.92 12.83 -1.80
N ASP A 20 -8.04 12.36 -3.04
CA ASP A 20 -8.24 10.95 -3.29
C ASP A 20 -6.97 10.16 -2.95
N THR A 21 -7.14 8.92 -2.48
CA THR A 21 -6.00 8.02 -2.29
C THR A 21 -5.57 7.38 -3.59
N ASN A 22 -4.37 6.83 -3.56
CA ASN A 22 -3.85 6.03 -4.65
C ASN A 22 -4.69 4.78 -4.90
N VAL A 23 -5.42 4.25 -3.90
CA VAL A 23 -6.38 3.15 -4.09
C VAL A 23 -7.55 3.58 -4.97
N VAL A 24 -8.10 4.78 -4.76
CA VAL A 24 -9.20 5.32 -5.58
C VAL A 24 -8.73 5.56 -7.00
N TRP A 25 -7.57 6.20 -7.18
CA TRP A 25 -6.99 6.41 -8.52
C TRP A 25 -6.67 5.10 -9.22
N PHE A 26 -6.10 4.12 -8.50
CA PHE A 26 -5.77 2.82 -9.08
C PHE A 26 -7.03 2.08 -9.54
N ARG A 27 -8.06 2.08 -8.71
CA ARG A 27 -9.38 1.55 -9.06
C ARG A 27 -9.94 2.23 -10.32
N ASN A 28 -9.90 3.56 -10.39
CA ASN A 28 -10.43 4.30 -11.53
C ASN A 28 -9.71 3.97 -12.85
N ALA A 29 -8.44 3.58 -12.80
CA ALA A 29 -7.71 3.12 -13.96
C ALA A 29 -7.99 1.65 -14.32
N TYR A 30 -8.55 0.83 -13.43
CA TYR A 30 -8.72 -0.60 -13.68
C TYR A 30 -9.95 -0.90 -14.54
N GLN A 31 -9.76 -1.52 -15.69
CA GLN A 31 -10.80 -1.91 -16.64
C GLN A 31 -11.25 -3.35 -16.36
N GLY A 32 -12.23 -3.51 -15.48
CA GLY A 32 -12.79 -4.82 -15.12
C GLY A 32 -13.71 -4.75 -13.91
N THR A 33 -14.00 -5.89 -13.30
CA THR A 33 -14.83 -5.93 -12.09
C THR A 33 -14.07 -5.30 -10.92
N GLN A 34 -14.70 -4.36 -10.21
CA GLN A 34 -14.07 -3.64 -9.10
C GLN A 34 -14.85 -3.84 -7.80
N ILE A 35 -14.19 -4.42 -6.80
CA ILE A 35 -14.73 -4.62 -5.45
C ILE A 35 -14.01 -3.64 -4.54
N TYR A 36 -14.69 -2.55 -4.19
CA TYR A 36 -14.12 -1.48 -3.38
C TYR A 36 -14.58 -1.54 -1.93
N GLN A 37 -13.63 -1.58 -0.99
CA GLN A 37 -13.86 -1.50 0.44
C GLN A 37 -13.35 -0.16 0.96
N ALA A 38 -14.27 0.76 1.24
CA ALA A 38 -13.94 2.06 1.84
C ALA A 38 -13.32 1.90 3.24
N GLY A 39 -12.41 2.80 3.62
CA GLY A 39 -11.74 2.79 4.92
C GLY A 39 -12.66 2.87 6.14
N VAL A 40 -12.10 2.57 7.32
CA VAL A 40 -12.80 2.72 8.62
C VAL A 40 -13.10 4.21 8.89
N GLY A 41 -14.18 4.55 9.60
CA GLY A 41 -14.44 5.91 10.12
C GLY A 41 -15.25 6.89 9.26
N THR A 42 -15.92 6.49 8.17
CA THR A 42 -16.66 7.41 7.26
C THR A 42 -17.93 8.08 7.83
N ARG A 43 -18.18 8.09 9.16
CA ARG A 43 -19.45 8.58 9.75
C ARG A 43 -19.41 9.58 10.93
N LEU A 44 -18.29 10.10 11.43
CA LEU A 44 -18.28 11.12 12.50
C LEU A 44 -17.24 12.22 12.26
N GLY A 45 -17.58 13.49 12.43
CA GLY A 45 -16.81 14.64 11.91
C GLY A 45 -15.48 14.99 12.58
N ALA A 46 -14.68 15.72 11.81
CA ALA A 46 -13.61 16.72 12.05
C ALA A 46 -12.78 16.84 13.35
N LEU A 47 -13.11 16.31 14.53
CA LEU A 47 -12.40 16.68 15.78
C LEU A 47 -12.20 15.55 16.81
N GLY A 48 -11.68 14.39 16.38
CA GLY A 48 -11.22 13.30 17.25
C GLY A 48 -9.93 12.67 16.73
N ARG A 49 -8.88 13.49 16.60
CA ARG A 49 -7.68 13.19 15.82
C ARG A 49 -6.78 12.11 16.45
N VAL A 50 -6.56 11.04 15.70
CA VAL A 50 -5.50 10.01 15.85
C VAL A 50 -5.67 8.97 16.97
N LEU A 51 -6.37 9.26 18.08
CA LEU A 51 -6.44 8.32 19.23
C LEU A 51 -7.85 7.95 19.74
N GLY A 52 -8.93 8.48 19.15
CA GLY A 52 -10.29 8.29 19.68
C GLY A 52 -11.09 7.24 18.93
N GLY A 53 -10.98 5.98 19.37
CA GLY A 53 -12.02 4.94 19.26
C GLY A 53 -12.84 4.83 17.97
N ILE A 54 -12.43 3.92 17.07
CA ILE A 54 -13.27 2.82 16.57
C ILE A 54 -12.31 1.65 16.43
N THR A 55 -12.53 0.64 17.27
CA THR A 55 -11.84 -0.66 17.34
C THR A 55 -11.96 -1.41 16.00
N GLY A 56 -11.43 -2.62 15.86
CA GLY A 56 -11.57 -3.48 14.67
C GLY A 56 -13.00 -3.77 14.14
N ALA A 57 -14.02 -3.08 14.68
CA ALA A 57 -15.39 -3.00 14.21
C ALA A 57 -15.46 -2.66 12.71
N GLY A 58 -15.66 -3.69 11.91
CA GLY A 58 -15.90 -3.64 10.47
C GLY A 58 -14.73 -4.06 9.59
N GLY A 59 -13.53 -4.34 10.15
CA GLY A 59 -12.43 -4.92 9.36
C GLY A 59 -12.81 -6.29 8.81
N HIS A 60 -13.24 -7.20 9.70
CA HIS A 60 -13.66 -8.55 9.31
C HIS A 60 -14.87 -8.51 8.36
N THR A 61 -15.79 -7.55 8.54
CA THR A 61 -16.93 -7.35 7.63
C THR A 61 -16.48 -6.99 6.22
N ARG A 62 -15.45 -6.14 6.07
CA ARG A 62 -14.90 -5.78 4.75
C ARG A 62 -14.27 -6.97 4.06
N VAL A 63 -13.48 -7.76 4.81
CA VAL A 63 -12.87 -8.98 4.29
C VAL A 63 -13.94 -10.01 3.94
N ALA A 64 -14.96 -10.20 4.78
CA ALA A 64 -16.09 -11.08 4.49
C ALA A 64 -16.84 -10.67 3.20
N ARG A 65 -17.09 -9.37 2.99
CA ARG A 65 -17.70 -8.86 1.75
C ARG A 65 -16.82 -9.12 0.52
N ALA A 66 -15.50 -8.87 0.63
CA ALA A 66 -14.57 -9.15 -0.45
C ALA A 66 -14.53 -10.66 -0.79
N ARG A 67 -14.59 -11.52 0.24
CA ARG A 67 -14.65 -12.97 0.07
C ARG A 67 -15.94 -13.45 -0.57
N GLU A 68 -17.08 -12.88 -0.20
CA GLU A 68 -18.35 -13.23 -0.85
C GLU A 68 -18.33 -12.80 -2.33
N ALA A 69 -17.83 -11.60 -2.63
CA ALA A 69 -17.66 -11.17 -4.02
C ALA A 69 -16.66 -12.05 -4.79
N LEU A 70 -15.60 -12.55 -4.15
CA LEU A 70 -14.70 -13.54 -4.73
C LEU A 70 -15.40 -14.84 -5.06
N ARG A 71 -16.21 -15.37 -4.14
CA ARG A 71 -17.00 -16.58 -4.38
C ARG A 71 -17.92 -16.40 -5.59
N LEU A 72 -18.65 -15.29 -5.66
CA LEU A 72 -19.55 -14.98 -6.78
C LEU A 72 -18.81 -14.86 -8.12
N ASN A 73 -17.65 -14.20 -8.14
CA ASN A 73 -16.82 -14.10 -9.34
C ASN A 73 -16.29 -15.47 -9.77
N PHE A 74 -15.90 -16.31 -8.81
CA PHE A 74 -15.46 -17.67 -9.07
C PHE A 74 -16.60 -18.55 -9.61
N ASP A 75 -17.81 -18.43 -9.07
CA ASP A 75 -18.98 -19.14 -9.58
C ASP A 75 -19.32 -18.70 -11.03
N ALA A 76 -19.05 -17.43 -11.36
CA ALA A 76 -19.16 -16.88 -12.72
C ALA A 76 -17.97 -17.23 -13.65
N GLY A 77 -17.00 -18.03 -13.18
CA GLY A 77 -15.85 -18.49 -13.97
C GLY A 77 -14.64 -17.56 -13.98
N ASP A 78 -14.66 -16.42 -13.27
CA ASP A 78 -13.48 -15.56 -13.13
C ASP A 78 -12.47 -16.18 -12.16
N ARG A 79 -11.22 -16.32 -12.61
CA ARG A 79 -10.13 -16.93 -11.85
C ARG A 79 -8.98 -15.96 -11.58
N VAL A 80 -9.06 -14.72 -12.06
CA VAL A 80 -7.98 -13.75 -11.97
C VAL A 80 -8.25 -12.78 -10.82
N ILE A 81 -7.34 -12.78 -9.84
CA ILE A 81 -7.44 -11.99 -8.62
C ILE A 81 -6.32 -10.94 -8.59
N ASP A 82 -6.71 -9.67 -8.58
CA ASP A 82 -5.81 -8.55 -8.31
C ASP A 82 -6.24 -7.86 -7.02
N ILE A 83 -5.30 -7.51 -6.17
CA ILE A 83 -5.58 -6.91 -4.86
C ILE A 83 -4.74 -5.65 -4.72
N VAL A 84 -5.34 -4.57 -4.22
CA VAL A 84 -4.60 -3.38 -3.80
C VAL A 84 -5.06 -2.87 -2.45
N GLY A 85 -4.17 -2.24 -1.70
CA GLY A 85 -4.57 -1.56 -0.48
C GLY A 85 -3.57 -0.54 0.06
N PHE A 86 -4.09 0.40 0.86
CA PHE A 86 -3.30 1.45 1.50
C PHE A 86 -3.48 1.44 3.02
N SER A 87 -2.40 1.61 3.79
CA SER A 87 -2.45 1.79 5.25
C SER A 87 -3.04 0.57 5.97
N ARG A 88 -4.09 0.76 6.78
CA ARG A 88 -4.91 -0.33 7.32
C ARG A 88 -5.57 -1.17 6.22
N GLY A 89 -5.95 -0.56 5.11
CA GLY A 89 -6.48 -1.26 3.94
C GLY A 89 -5.46 -2.23 3.33
N ALA A 90 -4.17 -1.87 3.31
CA ALA A 90 -3.09 -2.78 2.91
C ALA A 90 -2.96 -3.99 3.85
N ALA A 91 -3.16 -3.78 5.16
CA ALA A 91 -3.18 -4.89 6.12
C ALA A 91 -4.42 -5.79 5.93
N LEU A 92 -5.59 -5.22 5.61
CA LEU A 92 -6.78 -5.98 5.22
C LEU A 92 -6.57 -6.74 3.90
N ALA A 93 -5.86 -6.15 2.93
CA ALA A 93 -5.51 -6.79 1.66
C ALA A 93 -4.63 -8.02 1.87
N LEU A 94 -3.61 -7.92 2.74
CA LEU A 94 -2.78 -9.06 3.15
C LEU A 94 -3.61 -10.14 3.85
N HIS A 95 -4.50 -9.75 4.77
CA HIS A 95 -5.36 -10.70 5.45
C HIS A 95 -6.33 -11.40 4.50
N PHE A 96 -6.90 -10.65 3.56
CA PHE A 96 -7.75 -11.18 2.51
C PHE A 96 -6.98 -12.17 1.63
N ALA A 97 -5.77 -11.83 1.19
CA ALA A 97 -4.90 -12.74 0.43
C ALA A 97 -4.63 -14.05 1.19
N ASN A 98 -4.31 -13.98 2.48
CA ASN A 98 -4.12 -15.17 3.31
C ASN A 98 -5.41 -15.98 3.48
N SER A 99 -6.57 -15.33 3.56
CA SER A 99 -7.87 -16.03 3.64
C SER A 99 -8.18 -16.83 2.37
N ILE A 100 -7.70 -16.39 1.21
CA ILE A 100 -7.80 -17.12 -0.07
C ILE A 100 -6.87 -18.35 -0.05
N ALA A 101 -5.66 -18.19 0.47
CA ALA A 101 -4.67 -19.27 0.55
C ALA A 101 -5.08 -20.39 1.54
N THR A 102 -5.80 -20.04 2.60
CA THR A 102 -6.10 -20.94 3.73
C THR A 102 -7.48 -21.61 3.66
N GLN A 103 -8.40 -21.11 2.84
CA GLN A 103 -9.76 -21.65 2.77
C GLN A 103 -10.07 -22.22 1.41
N ASP A 104 -10.61 -23.43 1.41
CA ASP A 104 -11.38 -23.98 0.30
C ASP A 104 -12.65 -23.14 0.16
N VAL A 105 -12.84 -22.48 -0.98
CA VAL A 105 -14.12 -21.83 -1.30
C VAL A 105 -15.21 -22.93 -1.27
N PRO A 106 -16.22 -22.88 -0.37
CA PRO A 106 -17.19 -23.97 -0.22
C PRO A 106 -17.85 -24.31 -1.56
N GLY A 107 -17.85 -25.59 -1.94
CA GLY A 107 -18.31 -26.07 -3.25
C GLY A 107 -17.20 -26.30 -4.29
N HIS A 108 -15.96 -25.89 -4.01
CA HIS A 108 -14.80 -26.13 -4.86
C HIS A 108 -13.77 -27.01 -4.12
N ARG A 109 -13.43 -28.19 -4.67
CA ARG A 109 -12.34 -29.03 -4.14
C ARG A 109 -11.06 -28.21 -4.14
N ARG A 110 -10.49 -27.95 -2.96
CA ARG A 110 -9.27 -27.18 -2.73
C ARG A 110 -9.21 -25.82 -3.45
N SER A 111 -9.06 -24.72 -2.71
CA SER A 111 -8.47 -23.49 -3.30
C SER A 111 -6.99 -23.67 -3.70
N ALA A 112 -6.49 -24.90 -3.76
CA ALA A 112 -5.24 -25.28 -4.40
C ALA A 112 -5.32 -24.92 -5.89
N GLY A 113 -5.01 -23.66 -6.20
CA GLY A 113 -5.01 -23.14 -7.57
C GLY A 113 -5.47 -21.68 -7.71
N ALA A 114 -6.06 -21.06 -6.68
CA ALA A 114 -6.44 -19.64 -6.74
C ALA A 114 -5.18 -18.75 -6.64
N SER A 115 -4.60 -18.43 -7.80
CA SER A 115 -3.44 -17.57 -7.93
C SER A 115 -3.84 -16.09 -7.83
N ILE A 116 -3.21 -15.37 -6.92
CA ILE A 116 -3.31 -13.91 -6.83
C ILE A 116 -2.21 -13.35 -7.71
N ARG A 117 -2.61 -12.81 -8.87
CA ARG A 117 -1.69 -12.29 -9.88
C ARG A 117 -0.90 -11.10 -9.36
N PHE A 118 -1.57 -10.20 -8.65
CA PHE A 118 -1.00 -8.93 -8.23
C PHE A 118 -1.48 -8.52 -6.84
N LEU A 119 -0.54 -8.13 -5.98
CA LEU A 119 -0.81 -7.52 -4.68
C LEU A 119 -0.05 -6.19 -4.56
N GLY A 120 -0.76 -5.07 -4.74
CA GLY A 120 -0.20 -3.72 -4.65
C GLY A 120 -0.46 -3.07 -3.28
N LEU A 121 0.57 -2.72 -2.55
CA LEU A 121 0.46 -2.15 -1.21
C LEU A 121 1.09 -0.76 -1.15
N TRP A 122 0.39 0.19 -0.54
CA TRP A 122 0.98 1.46 -0.09
C TRP A 122 1.04 1.47 1.44
N ASP A 123 2.24 1.66 1.96
CA ASP A 123 2.55 1.95 3.36
C ASP A 123 1.70 1.19 4.40
N THR A 124 1.82 -0.13 4.42
CA THR A 124 1.05 -1.01 5.32
C THR A 124 1.23 -0.64 6.79
N VAL A 125 0.11 -0.34 7.46
CA VAL A 125 0.06 -0.01 8.90
C VAL A 125 -1.03 -0.85 9.57
N PRO A 126 -0.69 -1.93 10.29
CA PRO A 126 -1.64 -2.74 11.02
C PRO A 126 -1.95 -2.05 12.34
N SER A 127 -3.05 -1.29 12.34
CA SER A 127 -3.59 -0.69 13.56
C SER A 127 -4.94 -1.33 13.83
N PHE A 128 -4.91 -2.52 14.43
CA PHE A 128 -6.08 -3.32 14.82
C PHE A 128 -6.14 -3.43 16.35
N GLY A 129 -6.28 -2.31 17.08
CA GLY A 129 -6.33 -2.32 18.54
C GLY A 129 -5.94 -1.00 19.21
N VAL A 130 -5.87 -1.01 20.55
CA VAL A 130 -5.37 0.10 21.38
C VAL A 130 -3.90 0.40 21.03
N PRO A 131 -3.49 1.66 20.87
CA PRO A 131 -2.08 2.01 20.63
C PRO A 131 -1.18 1.42 21.72
N GLY A 132 -0.16 0.66 21.35
CA GLY A 132 0.87 0.18 22.28
C GLY A 132 0.94 -1.34 22.51
N ASN A 133 -0.03 -2.14 22.05
CA ASN A 133 0.05 -3.60 22.15
C ASN A 133 0.32 -4.22 20.77
N ALA A 134 1.52 -4.77 20.59
CA ALA A 134 1.99 -5.44 19.37
C ALA A 134 1.33 -6.81 19.11
N VAL A 135 0.06 -6.99 19.47
CA VAL A 135 -0.65 -8.27 19.35
C VAL A 135 -1.76 -8.15 18.31
N ASN A 136 -1.43 -8.51 17.06
CA ASN A 136 -2.38 -8.63 15.94
C ASN A 136 -3.23 -9.92 16.07
N ILE A 137 -3.88 -10.15 17.23
CA ILE A 137 -4.69 -11.35 17.47
C ILE A 137 -5.79 -11.43 16.39
N GLY A 138 -5.79 -12.50 15.60
CA GLY A 138 -6.81 -12.78 14.57
C GLY A 138 -6.53 -12.24 13.16
N TRP A 139 -5.38 -11.59 12.91
CA TRP A 139 -5.02 -11.06 11.59
C TRP A 139 -3.72 -11.69 11.07
N ASN A 140 -3.83 -12.50 10.01
CA ASN A 140 -2.65 -12.98 9.27
C ASN A 140 -2.20 -11.93 8.25
N LEU A 141 -1.01 -11.37 8.43
CA LEU A 141 -0.43 -10.31 7.59
C LEU A 141 0.84 -10.74 6.86
N GLY A 142 1.10 -12.05 6.79
CA GLY A 142 2.20 -12.60 6.01
C GLY A 142 1.95 -12.47 4.51
N LEU A 143 2.97 -12.64 3.67
CA LEU A 143 2.78 -12.83 2.23
C LEU A 143 2.46 -14.31 1.94
N PRO A 144 1.24 -14.67 1.50
CA PRO A 144 0.92 -16.06 1.19
C PRO A 144 1.59 -16.53 -0.11
N ASP A 145 1.80 -17.84 -0.25
CA ASP A 145 2.53 -18.44 -1.39
C ASP A 145 1.76 -18.39 -2.72
N ASN A 146 0.45 -18.21 -2.69
CA ASN A 146 -0.37 -18.07 -3.89
C ASN A 146 -0.34 -16.65 -4.50
N VAL A 147 0.39 -15.69 -3.89
CA VAL A 147 0.67 -14.38 -4.49
C VAL A 147 1.88 -14.50 -5.42
N VAL A 148 1.65 -14.22 -6.70
CA VAL A 148 2.65 -14.24 -7.76
C VAL A 148 3.61 -13.06 -7.61
N ALA A 149 3.08 -11.84 -7.54
CA ALA A 149 3.88 -10.63 -7.35
C ALA A 149 3.22 -9.68 -6.35
N CYS A 150 4.01 -9.23 -5.38
CA CYS A 150 3.65 -8.25 -4.37
C CYS A 150 4.57 -7.04 -4.49
N TYR A 151 3.99 -5.86 -4.66
CA TYR A 151 4.69 -4.60 -4.78
C TYR A 151 4.30 -3.71 -3.62
N HIS A 152 5.26 -3.22 -2.85
CA HIS A 152 4.99 -2.45 -1.64
C HIS A 152 5.77 -1.13 -1.65
N ALA A 153 5.04 -0.04 -1.89
CA ALA A 153 5.55 1.32 -1.80
C ALA A 153 5.54 1.79 -0.34
N MET A 154 6.71 2.11 0.21
CA MET A 154 6.89 2.47 1.63
C MET A 154 7.29 3.94 1.79
N SER A 155 6.74 4.61 2.79
CA SER A 155 7.08 6.00 3.13
C SER A 155 8.35 6.06 3.97
N LEU A 156 9.32 6.85 3.50
CA LEU A 156 10.65 6.95 4.08
C LEU A 156 10.69 7.91 5.30
N GLU A 157 9.92 8.99 5.27
CA GLU A 157 9.94 10.06 6.28
C GLU A 157 8.80 9.96 7.33
N GLU A 158 7.97 8.92 7.29
CA GLU A 158 6.94 8.72 8.31
C GLU A 158 7.57 8.29 9.66
N ARG A 159 7.27 9.03 10.72
CA ARG A 159 7.84 8.79 12.07
C ARG A 159 6.82 8.70 13.19
N ARG A 160 5.53 8.85 12.89
CA ARG A 160 4.50 8.83 13.94
C ARG A 160 4.46 7.43 14.57
N PRO A 161 4.57 7.31 15.91
CA PRO A 161 4.51 6.00 16.58
C PRO A 161 3.22 5.22 16.31
N ALA A 162 2.12 5.91 15.99
CA ALA A 162 0.84 5.30 15.61
C ALA A 162 0.82 4.75 14.16
N PHE A 163 1.89 4.91 13.40
CA PHE A 163 2.03 4.44 12.01
C PHE A 163 3.23 3.48 11.85
N PRO A 164 3.31 2.40 12.65
CA PRO A 164 4.37 1.41 12.48
C PRO A 164 4.23 0.73 11.13
N LEU A 165 5.30 0.74 10.35
CA LEU A 165 5.35 0.04 9.06
C LEU A 165 5.34 -1.48 9.30
N HIS A 166 4.46 -2.19 8.60
CA HIS A 166 4.48 -3.64 8.53
C HIS A 166 4.99 -4.11 7.18
N ARG A 167 5.99 -4.98 7.22
CA ARG A 167 6.55 -5.66 6.04
C ARG A 167 6.02 -7.10 6.06
N PRO A 168 5.34 -7.58 5.00
CA PRO A 168 4.64 -8.87 5.03
C PRO A 168 5.56 -10.10 5.08
N ASP A 169 6.88 -9.89 4.99
CA ASP A 169 7.88 -10.94 5.24
C ASP A 169 8.90 -10.49 6.31
N ALA A 170 8.71 -10.95 7.56
CA ALA A 170 9.74 -10.87 8.59
C ALA A 170 10.81 -11.97 8.44
N ARG A 171 10.59 -12.96 7.54
CA ARG A 171 11.52 -14.02 7.15
C ARG A 171 12.13 -13.73 5.79
N VAL A 172 12.59 -12.48 5.61
CA VAL A 172 13.25 -11.83 4.47
C VAL A 172 14.06 -12.74 3.52
N GLN A 173 14.59 -13.86 4.01
CA GLN A 173 15.24 -14.85 3.16
C GLN A 173 14.29 -15.62 2.23
N HIS A 174 13.00 -15.84 2.49
CA HIS A 174 12.20 -16.74 1.63
C HIS A 174 11.38 -16.07 0.51
N ALA A 175 10.90 -14.82 0.65
CA ALA A 175 10.13 -14.16 -0.41
C ALA A 175 10.97 -13.28 -1.36
N GLN A 176 12.02 -12.60 -0.85
CA GLN A 176 12.97 -11.88 -1.72
C GLN A 176 13.75 -12.87 -2.61
N GLN A 177 14.10 -14.06 -2.08
CA GLN A 177 14.83 -15.10 -2.84
C GLN A 177 13.97 -15.80 -3.90
N LYS A 178 12.63 -15.70 -3.84
CA LYS A 178 11.72 -16.23 -4.88
C LYS A 178 11.25 -15.17 -5.89
N GLY A 179 11.72 -13.92 -5.78
CA GLY A 179 11.36 -12.85 -6.72
C GLY A 179 9.89 -12.44 -6.70
N ARG A 180 9.21 -12.57 -5.54
CA ARG A 180 7.76 -12.29 -5.41
C ARG A 180 7.44 -11.02 -4.64
N LEU A 181 8.35 -10.50 -3.83
CA LEU A 181 8.14 -9.30 -3.02
C LEU A 181 9.13 -8.20 -3.42
N PHE A 182 8.58 -7.07 -3.86
CA PHE A 182 9.30 -5.89 -4.31
C PHE A 182 8.94 -4.71 -3.41
N GLU A 183 9.79 -4.45 -2.43
CA GLU A 183 9.64 -3.35 -1.46
C GLU A 183 10.52 -2.17 -1.89
N VAL A 184 9.91 -1.00 -2.10
CA VAL A 184 10.59 0.20 -2.55
C VAL A 184 10.26 1.38 -1.63
N TRP A 185 11.29 2.06 -1.15
CA TRP A 185 11.16 3.28 -0.36
C TRP A 185 10.94 4.50 -1.25
N PHE A 186 9.92 5.30 -0.93
CA PHE A 186 9.59 6.54 -1.60
C PHE A 186 9.71 7.72 -0.63
N ARG A 187 10.17 8.86 -1.16
CA ARG A 187 10.18 10.15 -0.46
C ARG A 187 8.74 10.55 -0.09
N GLY A 188 8.53 10.94 1.15
CA GLY A 188 7.26 11.37 1.72
C GLY A 188 6.91 10.74 3.06
N VAL A 189 5.93 11.33 3.76
CA VAL A 189 5.22 10.66 4.87
C VAL A 189 4.09 9.75 4.36
N HIS A 190 3.38 9.07 5.26
CA HIS A 190 2.35 8.07 4.93
C HIS A 190 1.40 8.44 3.77
N SER A 191 0.80 9.64 3.80
CA SER A 191 -0.12 10.11 2.76
C SER A 191 0.57 10.75 1.54
N ASP A 192 1.85 11.13 1.65
CA ASP A 192 2.64 11.47 0.46
C ASP A 192 2.95 10.23 -0.38
N VAL A 193 2.83 9.02 0.18
CA VAL A 193 3.00 7.76 -0.55
C VAL A 193 1.67 7.10 -0.93
N GLY A 194 0.68 7.11 -0.04
CA GLY A 194 -0.63 6.48 -0.33
C GLY A 194 -1.71 7.41 -0.84
N GLY A 195 -1.45 8.72 -0.92
CA GLY A 195 -2.45 9.74 -1.20
C GLY A 195 -3.35 10.03 0.00
N GLY A 196 -4.45 10.77 -0.25
CA GLY A 196 -5.37 11.19 0.81
C GLY A 196 -4.97 12.49 1.53
N ASN A 197 -3.82 13.08 1.18
CA ASN A 197 -3.49 14.46 1.52
C ASN A 197 -3.60 15.33 0.26
N ALA A 198 -3.69 16.65 0.41
CA ALA A 198 -3.72 17.58 -0.72
C ALA A 198 -2.31 17.74 -1.37
N ASN A 199 -1.52 16.65 -1.41
CA ASN A 199 -0.19 16.61 -1.98
C ASN A 199 -0.09 15.57 -3.12
N PRO A 200 -0.82 15.79 -4.23
CA PRO A 200 -0.78 14.88 -5.37
C PRO A 200 0.59 14.82 -6.03
N GLY A 201 1.43 15.85 -5.86
CA GLY A 201 2.82 15.90 -6.35
C GLY A 201 3.63 14.67 -5.95
N LEU A 202 3.65 14.37 -4.64
CA LEU A 202 4.38 13.22 -4.11
C LEU A 202 3.60 11.92 -4.27
N SER A 203 2.31 11.90 -3.96
CA SER A 203 1.51 10.67 -4.00
C SER A 203 1.32 10.09 -5.40
N SER A 204 1.41 10.92 -6.44
CA SER A 204 1.35 10.45 -7.82
C SER A 204 2.59 9.66 -8.26
N ILE A 205 3.74 9.84 -7.59
CA ILE A 205 4.98 9.13 -7.91
C ILE A 205 4.85 7.62 -7.64
N PRO A 206 4.60 7.16 -6.38
CA PRO A 206 4.40 5.74 -6.10
C PRO A 206 3.14 5.16 -6.75
N LEU A 207 2.17 5.99 -7.11
CA LEU A 207 1.03 5.55 -7.91
C LEU A 207 1.41 5.21 -9.35
N ASN A 208 2.20 6.07 -10.01
CA ASN A 208 2.71 5.78 -11.36
C ASN A 208 3.64 4.55 -11.37
N TRP A 209 4.48 4.40 -10.34
CA TRP A 209 5.24 3.17 -10.14
C TRP A 209 4.34 1.94 -10.00
N MET A 210 3.30 2.01 -9.16
CA MET A 210 2.35 0.89 -9.00
C MET A 210 1.59 0.58 -10.30
N TYR A 211 1.25 1.59 -11.12
CA TYR A 211 0.67 1.37 -12.44
C TYR A 211 1.64 0.63 -13.37
N ALA A 212 2.92 0.99 -13.38
CA ALA A 212 3.92 0.29 -14.19
C ALA A 212 4.05 -1.18 -13.75
N MET A 213 4.07 -1.45 -12.44
CA MET A 213 4.09 -2.82 -11.89
C MET A 213 2.84 -3.61 -12.27
N GLY A 214 1.66 -2.95 -12.22
CA GLY A 214 0.39 -3.52 -12.63
C GLY A 214 0.37 -3.88 -14.12
N LEU A 215 0.80 -2.96 -15.00
CA LEU A 215 0.91 -3.21 -16.44
C LEU A 215 1.89 -4.36 -16.74
N ALA A 216 3.05 -4.38 -16.10
CA ALA A 216 4.03 -5.46 -16.24
C ALA A 216 3.50 -6.82 -15.76
N SER A 217 2.54 -6.81 -14.84
CA SER A 217 1.84 -8.00 -14.33
C SER A 217 0.56 -8.33 -15.12
N GLY A 218 0.28 -7.60 -16.21
CA GLY A 218 -0.85 -7.85 -17.11
C GLY A 218 -2.21 -7.30 -16.65
N LEU A 219 -2.23 -6.31 -15.75
CA LEU A 219 -3.48 -5.68 -15.33
C LEU A 219 -4.06 -4.81 -16.47
N PRO A 220 -5.39 -4.83 -16.67
CA PRO A 220 -6.06 -4.03 -17.69
C PRO A 220 -6.21 -2.58 -17.19
N LEU A 221 -5.17 -1.76 -17.36
CA LEU A 221 -5.18 -0.38 -16.85
C LEU A 221 -5.38 0.63 -17.98
N ASP A 222 -6.24 1.61 -17.75
CA ASP A 222 -6.56 2.71 -18.64
C ASP A 222 -5.37 3.69 -18.74
N GLY A 223 -4.75 3.74 -19.93
CA GLY A 223 -3.62 4.62 -20.21
C GLY A 223 -3.95 6.11 -20.10
N GLY A 224 -5.20 6.53 -20.33
CA GLY A 224 -5.64 7.91 -20.19
C GLY A 224 -5.67 8.37 -18.74
N VAL A 225 -6.17 7.53 -17.83
CA VAL A 225 -6.15 7.79 -16.38
C VAL A 225 -4.71 7.84 -15.86
N ILE A 226 -3.86 6.92 -16.33
CA ILE A 226 -2.42 6.91 -16.00
C ILE A 226 -1.75 8.20 -16.47
N ALA A 227 -1.97 8.62 -17.72
CA ALA A 227 -1.39 9.83 -18.28
C ALA A 227 -1.83 11.09 -17.51
N LEU A 228 -3.11 11.17 -17.13
CA LEU A 228 -3.63 12.25 -16.29
C LEU A 228 -2.94 12.29 -14.92
N ASN A 229 -2.74 11.12 -14.28
CA ASN A 229 -2.06 11.06 -13.00
C ASN A 229 -0.57 11.41 -13.12
N ARG A 230 0.09 11.04 -14.22
CA ARG A 230 1.50 11.39 -14.48
C ARG A 230 1.73 12.91 -14.50
N GLN A 231 0.78 13.67 -15.05
CA GLN A 231 0.85 15.14 -15.08
C GLN A 231 0.81 15.78 -13.67
N ARG A 232 0.37 15.03 -12.66
CA ARG A 232 0.31 15.51 -11.27
C ARG A 232 1.62 15.30 -10.50
N MET A 233 2.56 14.50 -11.02
CA MET A 233 3.81 14.20 -10.32
C MET A 233 4.68 15.45 -10.19
N ASP A 234 5.22 15.66 -9.00
CA ASP A 234 6.18 16.71 -8.70
C ASP A 234 7.18 16.16 -7.69
N ARG A 235 8.40 15.88 -8.17
CA ARG A 235 9.47 15.23 -7.37
C ARG A 235 10.07 16.17 -6.33
N ASP A 236 9.97 17.48 -6.57
CA ASP A 236 10.56 18.52 -5.73
C ASP A 236 9.54 19.09 -4.73
N ARG A 237 8.27 18.71 -4.88
CA ARG A 237 7.18 19.03 -3.96
C ARG A 237 7.60 18.84 -2.49
N PRO A 238 7.30 19.79 -1.58
CA PRO A 238 7.60 19.63 -0.17
C PRO A 238 6.91 18.40 0.43
N ILE A 239 7.60 17.69 1.33
CA ILE A 239 7.02 16.61 2.12
C ILE A 239 5.94 17.20 3.03
N SER A 240 4.80 16.51 3.16
CA SER A 240 3.70 16.91 4.05
C SER A 240 4.01 16.63 5.52
N LEU A 241 5.21 17.01 5.97
CA LEU A 241 5.59 16.94 7.37
C LEU A 241 4.59 17.78 8.17
N PRO A 242 3.93 17.23 9.21
CA PRO A 242 2.98 18.02 9.95
C PRO A 242 3.73 19.16 10.65
N SER A 243 3.32 20.40 10.41
CA SER A 243 3.99 21.62 10.91
C SER A 243 4.12 21.70 12.45
N LYS A 244 3.41 20.84 13.19
CA LYS A 244 3.47 20.70 14.65
C LYS A 244 4.06 19.36 15.12
N PHE A 245 4.39 18.43 14.22
CA PHE A 245 5.10 17.20 14.54
C PHE A 245 6.60 17.42 14.38
N ASP A 246 7.16 18.23 15.27
CA ASP A 246 8.58 18.13 15.63
C ASP A 246 8.68 17.01 16.66
N VAL A 247 8.68 15.75 16.21
CA VAL A 247 8.89 14.64 17.16
C VAL A 247 10.38 14.62 17.47
N LYS A 248 10.80 15.54 18.32
CA LYS A 248 12.06 15.43 19.06
C LYS A 248 12.07 14.05 19.71
N GLY A 249 12.72 13.08 19.04
CA GLY A 249 12.93 11.72 19.56
C GLY A 249 12.21 10.56 18.84
N ALA A 250 11.32 10.76 17.85
CA ALA A 250 10.81 9.58 17.12
C ALA A 250 11.87 9.07 16.14
N PRO A 251 12.23 7.77 16.21
CA PRO A 251 13.23 7.22 15.31
C PRO A 251 12.72 7.20 13.88
N PHE A 252 13.66 7.33 12.94
CA PHE A 252 13.38 7.04 11.55
C PHE A 252 13.02 5.57 11.35
N ARG A 253 12.29 5.31 10.28
CA ARG A 253 12.09 3.94 9.81
C ARG A 253 13.43 3.35 9.39
N ILE A 254 13.64 2.09 9.74
CA ILE A 254 14.86 1.36 9.43
C ILE A 254 14.82 0.94 7.96
N VAL A 255 15.78 1.46 7.18
CA VAL A 255 16.06 1.02 5.81
C VAL A 255 17.18 -0.02 5.86
N ARG A 256 16.92 -1.22 5.34
CA ARG A 256 17.92 -2.32 5.33
C ARG A 256 18.89 -2.13 4.19
N TRP A 257 20.10 -2.67 4.32
CA TRP A 257 21.18 -2.53 3.32
C TRP A 257 20.85 -3.13 1.94
N ASN A 258 19.89 -4.05 1.87
CA ASN A 258 19.44 -4.72 0.65
C ASN A 258 18.03 -4.27 0.19
N ASP A 259 17.49 -3.20 0.78
CA ASP A 259 16.25 -2.59 0.30
C ASP A 259 16.50 -1.83 -1.02
N GLN A 260 15.43 -1.34 -1.63
CA GLN A 260 15.49 -0.51 -2.83
C GLN A 260 14.85 0.84 -2.55
N VAL A 261 15.36 1.89 -3.18
CA VAL A 261 14.81 3.24 -3.10
C VAL A 261 14.36 3.70 -4.47
N HIS A 262 13.26 4.44 -4.54
CA HIS A 262 12.86 5.09 -5.78
C HIS A 262 13.72 6.33 -6.04
N GLU A 263 13.88 6.74 -7.30
CA GLU A 263 14.62 7.95 -7.70
C GLU A 263 14.09 9.28 -7.11
N SER A 264 12.91 9.24 -6.49
CA SER A 264 12.38 10.38 -5.72
C SER A 264 13.10 10.56 -4.38
N VAL A 265 13.82 9.55 -3.90
CA VAL A 265 14.65 9.62 -2.70
C VAL A 265 16.01 10.19 -3.07
N ARG A 266 16.34 11.36 -2.50
CA ARG A 266 17.62 12.05 -2.70
C ARG A 266 18.28 12.27 -1.35
N TYR A 267 19.62 12.32 -1.35
CA TYR A 267 20.35 12.73 -0.17
C TYR A 267 19.98 14.17 0.20
N VAL A 268 19.69 14.41 1.47
CA VAL A 268 19.41 15.75 2.00
C VAL A 268 20.33 16.03 3.18
N ASP A 269 21.02 17.18 3.13
CA ASP A 269 21.92 17.63 4.21
C ASP A 269 21.15 18.23 5.41
N ASP A 270 20.19 17.45 5.92
CA ASP A 270 19.47 17.70 7.17
C ASP A 270 19.00 16.35 7.75
N PRO A 271 19.92 15.61 8.41
CA PRO A 271 19.63 14.27 8.94
C PRO A 271 18.68 14.32 10.16
N ARG A 272 18.33 15.51 10.67
CA ARG A 272 17.30 15.63 11.71
C ARG A 272 15.92 15.53 11.09
N ARG A 273 15.72 16.08 9.89
CA ARG A 273 14.42 16.13 9.20
C ARG A 273 14.22 15.08 8.12
N TYR A 274 15.30 14.56 7.52
CA TYR A 274 15.20 13.61 6.42
C TYR A 274 15.95 12.32 6.71
N ASN A 275 15.34 11.20 6.30
CA ASN A 275 15.92 9.89 6.48
C ASN A 275 16.84 9.62 5.30
N ASN A 276 18.16 9.75 5.50
CA ASN A 276 19.11 9.38 4.46
C ASN A 276 19.36 7.87 4.55
N PRO A 277 18.91 7.08 3.56
CA PRO A 277 19.10 5.64 3.59
C PRO A 277 20.59 5.28 3.35
N PRO A 278 21.02 4.04 3.66
CA PRO A 278 22.39 3.58 3.40
C PRO A 278 22.88 3.88 1.97
N VAL A 279 24.11 4.38 1.84
CA VAL A 279 24.76 4.53 0.52
C VAL A 279 24.93 3.16 -0.13
N GLY A 280 24.76 3.09 -1.45
CA GLY A 280 24.91 1.86 -2.23
C GLY A 280 23.62 1.08 -2.48
N LEU A 281 22.50 1.47 -1.87
CA LEU A 281 21.18 0.88 -2.16
C LEU A 281 20.83 1.01 -3.64
N THR A 282 20.18 0.01 -4.21
CA THR A 282 19.66 0.07 -5.58
C THR A 282 18.61 1.18 -5.71
N VAL A 283 18.77 2.02 -6.72
CA VAL A 283 17.80 3.05 -7.12
C VAL A 283 16.99 2.53 -8.30
N VAL A 284 15.66 2.60 -8.19
CA VAL A 284 14.72 2.22 -9.25
C VAL A 284 13.98 3.42 -9.83
N ASP A 285 13.67 3.35 -11.13
CA ASP A 285 12.89 4.36 -11.86
C ASP A 285 11.37 4.15 -11.68
N ASP A 286 10.57 5.02 -12.31
CA ASP A 286 9.10 4.93 -12.34
C ASP A 286 8.59 3.59 -12.94
N ARG A 287 9.43 2.82 -13.63
CA ARG A 287 9.10 1.49 -14.19
C ARG A 287 9.66 0.34 -13.34
N GLY A 288 10.22 0.63 -12.17
CA GLY A 288 10.84 -0.36 -11.28
C GLY A 288 12.16 -0.92 -11.80
N ALA A 289 12.74 -0.33 -12.86
CA ALA A 289 14.02 -0.76 -13.39
C ALA A 289 15.16 -0.15 -12.56
N ALA A 290 16.11 -1.00 -12.15
CA ALA A 290 17.33 -0.52 -11.50
C ALA A 290 18.16 0.29 -12.50
N PHE A 291 18.58 1.50 -12.13
CA PHE A 291 19.40 2.35 -13.00
C PHE A 291 20.58 3.02 -12.29
N GLY A 292 20.74 2.81 -10.99
CA GLY A 292 21.86 3.38 -10.23
C GLY A 292 21.90 2.93 -8.78
N THR A 293 22.79 3.55 -8.02
CA THR A 293 22.92 3.36 -6.57
C THR A 293 22.73 4.67 -5.82
N PHE A 294 22.15 4.60 -4.63
CA PHE A 294 21.94 5.77 -3.78
C PHE A 294 23.30 6.30 -3.31
N ARG A 295 23.53 7.60 -3.47
CA ARG A 295 24.80 8.26 -3.18
C ARG A 295 24.54 9.55 -2.41
N ARG A 296 25.57 10.00 -1.69
CA ARG A 296 25.60 11.37 -1.18
C ARG A 296 25.63 12.33 -2.38
N ALA A 297 24.99 13.49 -2.21
CA ALA A 297 25.06 14.58 -3.17
C ALA A 297 26.50 15.11 -3.30
#